data_AF-A0A524DAH7-F1
#
_entry.id   AF-A0A524DAH7-F1
#
_cell.length_a   1.000
_cell.length_b   1.000
_cell.length_c   1.000
_cell.angle_alpha   90.00
_cell.angle_beta   90.00
_cell.angle_gamma   90.00
#
_symmetry.space_group_name_H-M   'P 1'
#
loop_
_entity.id
_entity.type
_entity.pdbx_description
1 polymer ?
#
loop_
_entity_poly.entity_id
_entity_poly.type
_entity_poly.pdbx_seq_one_letter_code
_entity_poly.pdbx_strand_id
1 'polypeptide(L)'
;MDIFNSITDIEERYNTLINKIEEVNETELDKLREKEQNNLNMRISEKENFIEKTLNNLNDELSNQIKDYEKQVNDQMEKMKNDYNQNKEELTKDILNQLGVKI
;
A
#
# COMPACT_ATOMS: atom_id res chain seq x y z
N MET A 1 -66.34 30.61 25.93
CA MET A 1 -65.01 30.47 26.54
C MET A 1 -64.41 29.09 26.27
N ASP A 2 -65.20 28.01 26.28
CA ASP A 2 -64.68 26.63 26.08
C ASP A 2 -64.12 26.32 24.68
N ILE A 3 -64.69 26.91 23.62
CA ILE A 3 -64.21 26.71 22.24
C ILE A 3 -62.82 27.34 22.05
N PHE A 4 -62.57 28.51 22.65
CA PHE A 4 -61.26 29.15 22.55
C PHE A 4 -60.19 28.39 23.35
N ASN A 5 -60.53 27.90 24.55
CA ASN A 5 -59.64 27.03 25.32
C ASN A 5 -59.30 25.74 24.55
N SER A 6 -60.29 25.14 23.89
CA SER A 6 -60.09 23.94 23.08
C SER A 6 -59.18 24.19 21.86
N ILE A 7 -59.25 25.38 21.25
CA ILE A 7 -58.35 25.76 20.15
C ILE A 7 -56.91 25.94 20.64
N THR A 8 -56.72 26.60 21.79
CA THR A 8 -55.39 26.77 22.40
C THR A 8 -54.76 25.42 22.78
N ASP A 9 -55.53 24.50 23.36
CA ASP A 9 -55.06 23.14 23.68
C ASP A 9 -54.64 22.36 22.42
N ILE A 10 -55.32 22.57 21.29
CA ILE A 10 -54.97 21.94 20.01
C ILE A 10 -53.66 22.54 19.48
N GLU A 11 -53.50 23.86 19.51
CA GLU A 11 -52.27 24.54 19.09
C GLU A 11 -51.06 24.11 19.93
N GLU A 12 -51.20 24.00 21.25
CA GLU A 12 -50.14 23.51 22.13
C GLU A 12 -49.72 22.07 21.80
N ARG A 13 -50.70 21.20 21.51
CA ARG A 13 -50.42 19.81 21.10
C ARG A 13 -49.69 19.76 19.75
N TYR A 14 -50.08 20.59 18.79
CA TYR A 14 -49.38 20.66 17.50
C TYR A 14 -47.95 21.19 17.66
N ASN A 15 -47.74 22.23 18.47
CA ASN A 15 -46.40 22.74 18.77
C ASN A 15 -45.53 21.67 19.45
N THR A 16 -46.10 20.92 20.40
CA THR A 16 -45.40 19.80 21.04
C THR A 16 -45.01 18.70 20.04
N LEU A 17 -45.91 18.37 19.11
CA LEU A 17 -45.65 17.39 18.05
C LEU A 17 -44.56 17.87 17.09
N ILE A 18 -44.59 19.14 16.69
CA ILE A 18 -43.58 19.74 15.82
C ILE A 18 -42.20 19.67 16.48
N ASN A 19 -42.08 20.15 17.73
CA ASN A 19 -40.80 20.13 18.45
C ASN A 19 -40.26 18.70 18.60
N LYS A 20 -41.12 17.73 18.88
CA LYS A 20 -40.71 16.32 19.01
C LYS A 20 -40.26 15.72 17.68
N ILE A 21 -40.90 16.10 16.57
CA ILE A 21 -40.46 15.68 15.24
C ILE A 21 -39.11 16.31 14.90
N GLU A 22 -38.90 17.58 15.23
CA GLU A 22 -37.61 18.27 15.04
C GLU A 22 -36.49 17.59 15.83
N GLU A 23 -36.71 17.30 17.11
CA GLU A 23 -35.73 16.60 17.97
C GLU A 23 -35.38 15.19 17.45
N VAL A 24 -36.39 14.45 16.99
CA VAL A 24 -36.17 13.11 16.39
C VAL A 24 -35.36 13.23 15.10
N ASN A 25 -35.69 14.20 14.24
CA ASN A 25 -34.97 14.43 12.99
C ASN A 25 -33.52 14.83 13.24
N GLU A 26 -33.25 15.72 14.20
CA GLU A 26 -31.88 16.09 14.57
C GLU A 26 -31.09 14.88 15.08
N THR A 27 -31.70 14.09 15.96
CA THR A 27 -31.08 12.85 16.48
C THR A 27 -30.77 11.85 15.37
N GLU A 28 -31.67 11.70 14.39
CA GLU A 28 -31.47 10.80 13.25
C GLU A 28 -30.38 11.30 12.31
N LEU A 29 -30.34 12.62 12.05
CA LEU A 29 -29.28 13.26 11.28
C LEU A 29 -27.90 13.06 11.93
N ASP A 30 -27.79 13.19 13.24
CA ASP A 30 -26.53 12.98 13.94
C ASP A 30 -26.06 11.52 13.88
N LYS A 31 -26.99 10.56 14.01
CA LYS A 31 -26.67 9.14 13.80
C LYS A 31 -26.20 8.85 12.38
N LEU A 32 -26.82 9.47 11.38
CA LEU A 32 -26.41 9.34 9.98
C LEU A 32 -25.01 9.91 9.76
N ARG A 33 -24.72 11.10 10.31
CA ARG A 33 -23.39 11.72 10.26
C ARG A 33 -22.32 10.83 10.91
N GLU A 34 -22.60 10.28 12.08
CA GLU A 34 -21.67 9.37 12.77
C GLU A 34 -21.42 8.11 11.94
N LYS A 35 -22.48 7.53 11.37
CA LYS A 35 -22.37 6.35 10.49
C LYS A 35 -21.56 6.64 9.23
N GLU A 36 -21.76 7.81 8.60
CA GLU A 36 -20.98 8.23 7.45
C GLU A 36 -19.50 8.43 7.81
N GLN A 37 -19.22 9.06 8.94
CA GLN A 37 -17.85 9.25 9.42
C GLN A 37 -17.15 7.92 9.69
N ASN A 38 -17.84 6.98 10.34
CA ASN A 38 -17.30 5.64 10.59
C ASN A 38 -17.04 4.86 9.30
N ASN A 39 -17.96 4.94 8.33
CA ASN A 39 -17.77 4.34 7.01
C ASN A 39 -16.57 4.95 6.26
N LEU A 40 -16.39 6.27 6.36
CA LEU A 40 -15.27 6.97 5.76
C LEU A 40 -13.94 6.53 6.39
N ASN A 41 -13.87 6.49 7.72
CA ASN A 41 -12.68 6.04 8.45
C ASN A 41 -12.32 4.58 8.11
N MET A 42 -13.32 3.70 8.03
CA MET A 42 -13.12 2.31 7.62
C MET A 42 -12.54 2.20 6.20
N ARG A 43 -13.10 2.95 5.24
CA ARG A 43 -12.58 2.98 3.85
C ARG A 43 -11.18 3.56 3.75
N ILE A 44 -10.84 4.55 4.57
CA ILE A 44 -9.48 5.10 4.62
C ILE A 44 -8.53 4.03 5.12
N SER A 45 -8.86 3.36 6.23
CA SER A 45 -8.04 2.28 6.78
C SER A 45 -7.87 1.11 5.80
N GLU A 46 -8.92 0.72 5.08
CA GLU A 46 -8.82 -0.30 4.02
C GLU A 46 -7.85 0.11 2.91
N LYS A 47 -7.89 1.38 2.47
CA LYS A 47 -6.97 1.90 1.46
C LYS A 47 -5.53 1.94 1.97
N GLU A 48 -5.31 2.39 3.19
CA GLU A 48 -3.98 2.43 3.81
C GLU A 48 -3.39 1.01 3.90
N ASN A 49 -4.17 0.05 4.39
CA ASN A 49 -3.76 -1.36 4.46
C ASN A 49 -3.43 -1.94 3.08
N PHE A 50 -4.21 -1.58 2.04
CA PHE A 50 -3.93 -2.02 0.68
C PHE A 50 -2.61 -1.43 0.18
N ILE A 51 -2.41 -0.12 0.35
CA ILE A 51 -1.17 0.57 -0.05
C ILE A 51 0.04 -0.04 0.65
N GLU A 52 -0.04 -0.25 1.96
CA GLU A 52 1.04 -0.86 2.75
C GLU A 52 1.40 -2.26 2.24
N LYS A 53 0.40 -3.11 2.01
CA LYS A 53 0.62 -4.45 1.45
C LYS A 53 1.27 -4.39 0.07
N THR A 54 0.82 -3.51 -0.81
CA THR A 54 1.40 -3.34 -2.14
C THR A 54 2.85 -2.87 -2.06
N LEU A 55 3.15 -1.90 -1.19
CA LEU A 55 4.52 -1.40 -1.01
C LEU A 55 5.45 -2.49 -0.46
N ASN A 56 5.00 -3.27 0.52
CA ASN A 56 5.78 -4.37 1.07
C ASN A 56 6.06 -5.45 0.01
N ASN A 57 5.05 -5.85 -0.77
CA ASN A 57 5.23 -6.80 -1.86
C ASN A 57 6.23 -6.28 -2.91
N LEU A 58 6.12 -5.00 -3.29
CA LEU A 58 7.03 -4.38 -4.25
C LEU A 58 8.47 -4.32 -3.71
N ASN A 59 8.63 -4.01 -2.43
CA ASN A 59 9.94 -4.01 -1.77
C ASN A 59 10.57 -5.41 -1.75
N ASP A 60 9.78 -6.44 -1.48
CA ASP A 60 10.24 -7.83 -1.49
C ASP A 60 10.62 -8.30 -2.90
N GLU A 61 9.80 -7.97 -3.91
CA GLU A 61 10.10 -8.25 -5.31
C GLU A 61 11.40 -7.57 -5.75
N LEU A 62 11.56 -6.28 -5.46
CA LEU A 62 12.77 -5.52 -5.79
C LEU A 62 13.99 -6.11 -5.08
N SER A 63 13.86 -6.47 -3.80
CA SER A 63 14.95 -7.08 -3.02
C SER A 63 15.39 -8.43 -3.61
N ASN A 64 14.45 -9.23 -4.09
CA ASN A 64 14.76 -10.50 -4.75
C ASN A 64 15.44 -10.28 -6.11
N GLN A 65 14.95 -9.32 -6.90
CA GLN A 65 15.58 -8.95 -8.18
C GLN A 65 17.02 -8.45 -8.00
N ILE A 66 17.27 -7.65 -6.97
CA ILE A 66 18.63 -7.18 -6.64
C ILE A 66 19.54 -8.37 -6.31
N LYS A 67 19.10 -9.31 -5.48
CA LYS A 67 19.88 -10.51 -5.13
C LYS A 67 20.18 -11.37 -6.36
N ASP A 68 19.19 -11.55 -7.23
CA ASP A 68 19.37 -12.30 -8.48
C ASP A 68 20.37 -11.61 -9.40
N TYR A 69 20.31 -10.27 -9.49
CA TYR A 69 21.25 -9.48 -10.27
C TYR A 69 22.68 -9.59 -9.71
N GLU A 70 22.86 -9.43 -8.39
CA GLU A 70 24.16 -9.60 -7.72
C GLU A 70 24.75 -10.98 -7.98
N LYS A 71 23.93 -12.02 -7.93
CA LYS A 71 24.35 -13.39 -8.26
C LYS A 71 24.82 -13.50 -9.71
N GLN A 72 24.05 -12.95 -10.65
CA GLN A 72 24.43 -12.96 -12.07
C GLN A 72 25.75 -12.22 -12.30
N VAL A 73 25.96 -11.06 -11.66
CA VAL A 73 27.22 -10.31 -11.75
C VAL A 73 28.38 -11.15 -11.23
N ASN A 74 28.23 -11.78 -10.05
CA ASN A 74 29.27 -12.64 -9.49
C ASN A 74 29.60 -13.84 -10.40
N ASP A 75 28.58 -14.49 -10.96
CA ASP A 75 28.76 -15.61 -11.89
C ASP A 75 29.52 -15.17 -13.15
N GLN A 76 29.27 -13.97 -13.66
CA GLN A 76 30.00 -13.41 -14.81
C GLN A 76 31.44 -13.03 -14.46
N MET A 77 31.68 -12.48 -13.26
CA MET A 77 33.03 -12.16 -12.79
C MET A 77 33.89 -13.42 -12.63
N GLU A 78 33.33 -14.50 -12.08
CA GLU A 78 34.06 -15.78 -11.97
C GLU A 78 34.33 -16.40 -13.34
N LYS A 79 33.39 -16.32 -14.30
CA LYS A 79 33.68 -16.71 -15.70
C LYS A 79 34.83 -15.92 -16.30
N MET A 80 34.77 -14.58 -16.21
CA MET A 80 35.82 -13.70 -16.73
C MET A 80 37.19 -14.00 -16.13
N LYS A 81 37.25 -14.32 -14.83
CA LYS A 81 38.48 -14.71 -14.13
C LYS A 81 39.03 -16.05 -14.61
N ASN A 82 38.16 -17.04 -14.85
CA ASN A 82 38.56 -18.32 -15.40
C ASN A 82 39.09 -18.17 -16.83
N ASP A 83 38.38 -17.42 -17.67
CA ASP A 83 38.80 -17.12 -19.05
C ASP A 83 40.14 -16.39 -19.07
N TYR A 84 40.34 -15.42 -18.17
CA TYR A 84 41.62 -14.72 -18.02
C TYR A 84 42.77 -15.68 -17.66
N ASN A 85 42.56 -16.57 -16.69
CA ASN A 85 43.58 -17.53 -16.28
C ASN A 85 43.94 -18.51 -17.40
N GLN A 86 42.94 -19.01 -18.14
CA GLN A 86 43.17 -19.88 -19.30
C GLN A 86 43.96 -19.14 -20.38
N ASN A 87 43.52 -17.93 -20.76
CA ASN A 87 44.22 -17.13 -21.77
C ASN A 87 45.65 -16.80 -21.35
N LYS A 88 45.88 -16.54 -20.06
CA LYS A 88 47.23 -16.30 -19.52
C LYS A 88 48.12 -17.54 -19.67
N GLU A 89 47.60 -18.73 -19.37
CA GLU A 89 48.34 -19.98 -19.53
C GLU A 89 48.67 -20.25 -21.01
N GLU A 90 47.70 -20.04 -21.91
CA GLU A 90 47.89 -20.18 -23.36
C GLU A 90 48.95 -19.21 -23.89
N LEU A 91 48.84 -17.92 -23.55
CA LEU A 91 49.83 -16.90 -23.92
C LEU A 91 51.22 -17.25 -23.37
N THR A 92 51.30 -17.76 -22.14
CA THR A 92 52.58 -18.15 -21.54
C THR A 92 53.22 -19.31 -22.33
N LYS A 93 52.44 -20.33 -22.70
CA LYS A 93 52.91 -21.44 -23.54
C LYS A 93 53.37 -20.94 -24.90
N ASP A 94 52.62 -20.05 -25.53
CA ASP A 94 52.96 -19.49 -26.83
C ASP A 94 54.26 -18.70 -26.80
N ILE A 95 54.45 -17.85 -25.77
CA ILE A 95 55.70 -17.09 -25.58
C ILE A 95 56.88 -18.03 -25.34
N LEU A 96 56.74 -19.06 -24.50
CA LEU A 96 57.81 -20.03 -24.24
C LEU A 96 58.21 -20.81 -25.50
N ASN A 97 57.22 -21.23 -26.29
CA ASN A 97 57.43 -21.88 -27.59
C ASN A 97 58.20 -20.97 -28.56
N GLN A 98 57.83 -19.68 -28.64
CA GLN A 98 58.53 -18.69 -29.47
C GLN A 98 59.98 -18.44 -29.02
N LEU A 99 60.25 -18.49 -27.71
CA LEU A 99 61.59 -18.34 -27.14
C LEU A 99 62.46 -19.61 -27.27
N GLY A 100 61.93 -20.71 -27.82
CA GLY A 100 62.66 -21.97 -27.99
C GLY A 100 62.83 -22.77 -26.70
N VAL A 101 62.14 -22.39 -25.62
CA VAL A 101 62.10 -23.12 -24.35
C VAL A 101 61.05 -24.22 -24.49
N LYS A 102 61.47 -25.43 -24.86
CA LYS A 102 60.58 -26.59 -24.90
C LYS A 102 60.23 -27.03 -23.47
N ILE A 103 58.96 -26.87 -23.08
CA ILE A 103 58.35 -27.52 -21.91
C ILE A 103 57.46 -28.65 -22.41
#